data_AF-A0A6A6RF71-F1
#
_entry.id   AF-A0A6A6RF71-F1
#
_cell.length_a   1.000
_cell.length_b   1.000
_cell.length_c   1.000
_cell.angle_alpha   90.00
_cell.angle_beta   90.00
_cell.angle_gamma   90.00
#
_symmetry.space_group_name_H-M   'P 1'
#
loop_
_entity.id
_entity.type
_entity.pdbx_description
1 polymer ?
#
loop_
_entity_poly.entity_id
_entity_poly.type
_entity_poly.pdbx_seq_one_letter_code
_entity_poly.pdbx_strand_id
1 'polypeptide(L)'
;MSTSARADEDAAARTPQKLIAYANSNDRYRLFNDASVRLPDLEDIIHPVFRRSNFRDVDFSLYQRMRPSLRLASLFLESEAMLEWYIRPAFGTSMRASQPQKVFLSEPKRSRQRTAEMIREIRSILVGLSYCVEFQFVEELKCFALTCKDTSKETSYLARFWSPVFTSAHPTTIKLRDSSREFIECEYSSSSLCDRLRFDFMFATTILHELTHAFGIMIRGNLREPYYDLADPQAEFGWSWERFALTGVINPFDRTSARVSFLMWKVWLDDDEAYANGGKEWTAVPVQWVSQWFQKSTWDAIAKYGPEAVAPPSCDLKLHCTRDGIYTVLSDNEEALRDVLELKSEALAAHRSTLPSIRPSSLISVRTIKTNTKPTRTLARATISRTLVSVSSRASRALGQAGLTLGTMPPLLHGTALKRRREESVGDADSDEEGNLPHSRWKRTRV
;
A
#
# COMPACT_ATOMS: atom_id res chain seq x y z
N MET A 1 -20.93 19.49 -33.77
CA MET A 1 -19.87 18.76 -33.04
C MET A 1 -19.12 19.59 -31.98
N SER A 2 -19.50 20.84 -31.64
CA SER A 2 -18.78 21.65 -30.63
C SER A 2 -19.46 21.77 -29.26
N THR A 3 -20.58 21.08 -29.01
CA THR A 3 -21.30 21.12 -27.73
C THR A 3 -20.78 20.10 -26.70
N SER A 4 -20.09 19.04 -27.14
CA SER A 4 -19.53 18.00 -26.24
C SER A 4 -18.28 18.48 -25.50
N ALA A 5 -17.36 19.21 -26.16
CA ALA A 5 -16.13 19.68 -25.54
C ALA A 5 -16.35 20.66 -24.37
N ARG A 6 -17.38 21.53 -24.45
CA ARG A 6 -17.73 22.45 -23.36
C ARG A 6 -18.38 21.76 -22.16
N ALA A 7 -19.12 20.67 -22.39
CA ALA A 7 -19.72 19.89 -21.30
C ALA A 7 -18.64 19.15 -20.48
N ASP A 8 -17.57 18.71 -21.14
CA ASP A 8 -16.42 18.06 -20.47
C ASP A 8 -15.55 19.07 -19.69
N GLU A 9 -15.38 20.31 -20.18
CA GLU A 9 -14.70 21.38 -19.42
C GLU A 9 -15.48 21.80 -18.15
N ASP A 10 -16.81 21.90 -18.24
CA ASP A 10 -17.68 22.22 -17.09
C ASP A 10 -17.80 21.05 -16.09
N ALA A 11 -17.68 19.80 -16.57
CA ALA A 11 -17.53 18.63 -15.70
C ALA A 11 -16.17 18.65 -14.98
N ALA A 12 -15.10 19.04 -15.67
CA ALA A 12 -13.76 19.19 -15.10
C ALA A 12 -13.71 20.26 -13.98
N ALA A 13 -14.51 21.33 -14.08
CA ALA A 13 -14.70 22.34 -13.01
C ALA A 13 -15.29 21.80 -11.71
N ARG A 14 -15.97 20.64 -11.75
CA ARG A 14 -16.69 20.04 -10.60
C ARG A 14 -15.93 18.87 -9.98
N THR A 15 -14.70 18.66 -10.39
CA THR A 15 -13.92 17.50 -9.96
C THR A 15 -13.34 17.76 -8.57
N PRO A 16 -13.42 16.80 -7.63
CA PRO A 16 -12.84 16.95 -6.30
C PRO A 16 -11.31 17.22 -6.33
N GLN A 17 -10.66 16.94 -7.45
CA GLN A 17 -9.27 17.27 -7.76
C GLN A 17 -9.04 18.78 -7.71
N LYS A 18 -9.93 19.58 -8.30
CA LYS A 18 -9.83 21.04 -8.26
C LYS A 18 -10.00 21.59 -6.85
N LEU A 19 -10.89 21.01 -6.05
CA LEU A 19 -11.08 21.41 -4.65
C LEU A 19 -9.78 21.25 -3.85
N ILE A 20 -9.10 20.11 -4.00
CA ILE A 20 -7.82 19.86 -3.32
C ILE A 20 -6.70 20.74 -3.89
N ALA A 21 -6.66 20.95 -5.21
CA ALA A 21 -5.66 21.83 -5.82
C ALA A 21 -5.78 23.28 -5.29
N TYR A 22 -6.99 23.82 -5.21
CA TYR A 22 -7.25 25.15 -4.64
C TYR A 22 -6.95 25.20 -3.13
N ALA A 23 -7.37 24.18 -2.38
CA ALA A 23 -7.04 24.10 -0.96
C ALA A 23 -5.52 24.08 -0.75
N ASN A 24 -4.78 23.40 -1.63
CA ASN A 24 -3.31 23.34 -1.64
C ASN A 24 -2.66 24.45 -2.51
N SER A 25 -3.28 25.63 -2.61
CA SER A 25 -2.66 26.76 -3.32
C SER A 25 -1.27 27.07 -2.75
N ASN A 26 -0.34 27.39 -3.65
CA ASN A 26 1.09 27.59 -3.35
C ASN A 26 1.75 26.39 -2.65
N ASP A 27 1.21 25.19 -2.84
CA ASP A 27 1.68 23.94 -2.25
C ASP A 27 1.86 23.99 -0.73
N ARG A 28 0.95 24.68 -0.04
CA ARG A 28 1.04 24.93 1.41
C ARG A 28 1.06 23.66 2.27
N TYR A 29 0.46 22.56 1.81
CA TYR A 29 0.51 21.26 2.49
C TYR A 29 1.65 20.38 2.00
N ARG A 30 2.51 20.91 1.12
CA ARG A 30 3.70 20.22 0.58
C ARG A 30 3.34 18.87 -0.03
N LEU A 31 2.27 18.88 -0.83
CA LEU A 31 1.83 17.70 -1.56
C LEU A 31 2.70 17.51 -2.80
N PHE A 32 3.24 18.59 -3.37
CA PHE A 32 4.00 18.57 -4.63
C PHE A 32 5.51 18.68 -4.45
N ASN A 33 5.99 19.56 -3.57
CA ASN A 33 7.40 19.82 -3.34
C ASN A 33 7.65 20.07 -1.85
N ASP A 34 8.74 19.52 -1.34
CA ASP A 34 9.22 19.81 0.01
C ASP A 34 10.74 19.80 0.01
N ALA A 35 11.35 20.95 0.35
CA ALA A 35 12.81 21.09 0.39
C ALA A 35 13.46 20.23 1.49
N SER A 36 12.69 19.72 2.46
CA SER A 36 13.18 18.82 3.51
C SER A 36 13.25 17.35 3.08
N VAL A 37 12.72 17.00 1.90
CA VAL A 37 12.80 15.64 1.35
C VAL A 37 14.26 15.26 1.12
N ARG A 38 14.64 14.13 1.71
CA ARG A 38 15.98 13.56 1.57
C ARG A 38 16.05 12.71 0.29
N LEU A 39 17.27 12.56 -0.22
CA LEU A 39 17.53 11.60 -1.30
C LEU A 39 17.28 10.17 -0.79
N PRO A 40 16.73 9.28 -1.63
CA PRO A 40 16.65 7.84 -1.34
C PRO A 40 18.01 7.25 -1.00
N ASP A 41 18.06 6.38 0.01
CA ASP A 41 19.27 5.65 0.41
C ASP A 41 19.06 4.13 0.45
N LEU A 42 17.95 3.64 -0.11
CA LEU A 42 17.68 2.20 -0.23
C LEU A 42 18.79 1.48 -1.02
N GLU A 43 19.07 0.24 -0.60
CA GLU A 43 20.02 -0.62 -1.30
C GLU A 43 19.50 -1.07 -2.66
N ASP A 44 20.42 -1.50 -3.51
CA ASP A 44 20.10 -1.92 -4.88
C ASP A 44 19.64 -3.37 -4.98
N ILE A 45 18.78 -3.79 -4.05
CA ILE A 45 18.22 -5.14 -4.02
C ILE A 45 16.90 -5.15 -4.79
N ILE A 46 16.81 -6.01 -5.79
CA ILE A 46 15.60 -6.25 -6.57
C ILE A 46 15.20 -7.72 -6.43
N HIS A 47 14.03 -7.96 -5.85
CA HIS A 47 13.48 -9.29 -5.65
C HIS A 47 13.33 -10.01 -7.01
N PRO A 48 13.62 -11.32 -7.11
CA PRO A 48 13.61 -12.04 -8.39
C PRO A 48 12.32 -11.94 -9.19
N VAL A 49 11.17 -11.76 -8.54
CA VAL A 49 9.88 -11.56 -9.23
C VAL A 49 9.85 -10.30 -10.10
N PHE A 50 10.62 -9.27 -9.71
CA PHE A 50 10.73 -8.00 -10.40
C PHE A 50 11.94 -7.91 -11.33
N ARG A 51 12.58 -9.03 -11.67
CA ARG A 51 13.68 -9.05 -12.65
C ARG A 51 13.17 -8.57 -14.03
N ARG A 52 14.04 -7.93 -14.80
CA ARG A 52 13.69 -7.37 -16.13
C ARG A 52 13.01 -8.37 -17.06
N SER A 53 13.45 -9.63 -17.07
CA SER A 53 12.87 -10.67 -17.95
C SER A 53 11.41 -11.00 -17.65
N ASN A 54 10.88 -10.59 -16.49
CA ASN A 54 9.46 -10.75 -16.17
C ASN A 54 8.60 -9.58 -16.70
N PHE A 55 9.21 -8.50 -17.18
CA PHE A 55 8.50 -7.37 -17.80
C PHE A 55 8.56 -7.49 -19.32
N ARG A 56 7.40 -7.71 -19.95
CA ARG A 56 7.31 -7.79 -21.42
C ARG A 56 7.54 -6.42 -22.05
N ASP A 57 8.27 -6.42 -23.16
CA ASP A 57 8.52 -5.23 -23.98
C ASP A 57 9.18 -4.05 -23.23
N VAL A 58 9.90 -4.37 -22.14
CA VAL A 58 10.67 -3.41 -21.35
C VAL A 58 12.16 -3.55 -21.66
N ASP A 59 12.72 -2.52 -22.30
CA ASP A 59 14.15 -2.44 -22.57
C ASP A 59 14.97 -2.15 -21.30
N PHE A 60 16.30 -2.13 -21.42
CA PHE A 60 17.17 -1.87 -20.29
C PHE A 60 17.01 -0.44 -19.73
N SER A 61 16.84 0.57 -20.59
CA SER A 61 16.73 1.98 -20.19
C SER A 61 15.46 2.25 -19.39
N LEU A 62 14.32 1.76 -19.88
CA LEU A 62 13.04 1.80 -19.19
C LEU A 62 13.12 1.06 -17.85
N TYR A 63 13.69 -0.16 -17.83
CA TYR A 63 13.88 -0.91 -16.59
C TYR A 63 14.74 -0.18 -15.57
N GLN A 64 15.82 0.51 -15.99
CA GLN A 64 16.67 1.30 -15.10
C GLN A 64 15.89 2.42 -14.40
N ARG A 65 14.97 3.08 -15.11
CA ARG A 65 14.11 4.12 -14.55
C ARG A 65 13.04 3.59 -13.59
N MET A 66 12.63 2.33 -13.74
CA MET A 66 11.70 1.66 -12.81
C MET A 66 12.38 1.19 -11.51
N ARG A 67 13.72 1.06 -11.49
CA ARG A 67 14.44 0.46 -10.35
C ARG A 67 14.10 1.09 -9.00
N PRO A 68 13.96 2.42 -8.83
CA PRO A 68 13.64 2.99 -7.53
C PRO A 68 12.31 2.45 -6.97
N SER A 69 11.27 2.34 -7.81
CA SER A 69 10.00 1.73 -7.43
C SER A 69 10.16 0.22 -7.13
N LEU A 70 10.93 -0.50 -7.95
CA LEU A 70 11.15 -1.94 -7.77
C LEU A 70 11.98 -2.27 -6.52
N ARG A 71 12.94 -1.42 -6.13
CA ARG A 71 13.70 -1.55 -4.87
C ARG A 71 12.76 -1.42 -3.68
N LEU A 72 11.93 -0.38 -3.67
CA LEU A 72 10.93 -0.20 -2.63
C LEU A 72 10.00 -1.41 -2.55
N ALA A 73 9.51 -1.90 -3.70
CA ALA A 73 8.64 -3.06 -3.74
C ALA A 73 9.33 -4.33 -3.21
N SER A 74 10.61 -4.50 -3.50
CA SER A 74 11.42 -5.64 -3.04
C SER A 74 11.58 -5.65 -1.52
N LEU A 75 11.74 -4.48 -0.88
CA LEU A 75 11.83 -4.40 0.58
C LEU A 75 10.56 -4.89 1.30
N PHE A 76 9.38 -4.65 0.72
CA PHE A 76 8.13 -5.22 1.26
C PHE A 76 8.10 -6.76 1.18
N LEU A 77 8.77 -7.35 0.19
CA LEU A 77 8.84 -8.81 0.00
C LEU A 77 10.00 -9.47 0.77
N GLU A 78 10.94 -8.68 1.30
CA GLU A 78 12.12 -9.19 2.01
C GLU A 78 12.05 -8.99 3.52
N SER A 79 11.38 -7.92 3.97
CA SER A 79 11.18 -7.60 5.37
C SER A 79 10.31 -8.64 6.08
N GLU A 80 10.83 -9.28 7.14
CA GLU A 80 10.11 -10.31 7.89
C GLU A 80 8.79 -9.80 8.47
N ALA A 81 8.80 -8.56 8.98
CA ALA A 81 7.61 -7.89 9.50
C ALA A 81 6.51 -7.72 8.44
N MET A 82 6.90 -7.46 7.19
CA MET A 82 5.95 -7.32 6.08
C MET A 82 5.47 -8.68 5.57
N LEU A 83 6.33 -9.70 5.61
CA LEU A 83 5.99 -11.06 5.20
C LEU A 83 4.96 -11.75 6.10
N GLU A 84 4.72 -11.24 7.31
CA GLU A 84 3.69 -11.78 8.19
C GLU A 84 2.29 -11.76 7.58
N TRP A 85 1.99 -10.80 6.69
CA TRP A 85 0.70 -10.76 5.99
C TRP A 85 0.48 -12.02 5.15
N TYR A 86 1.52 -12.50 4.45
CA TYR A 86 1.41 -13.67 3.55
C TYR A 86 1.20 -15.00 4.28
N ILE A 87 1.43 -15.07 5.60
CA ILE A 87 1.20 -16.28 6.40
C ILE A 87 -0.24 -16.75 6.30
N ARG A 88 -1.20 -15.83 6.41
CA ARG A 88 -2.60 -16.20 6.42
C ARG A 88 -3.11 -16.63 5.02
N PRO A 89 -2.83 -15.92 3.91
CA PRO A 89 -3.11 -16.40 2.55
C PRO A 89 -2.52 -17.77 2.23
N ALA A 90 -1.28 -18.04 2.69
CA ALA A 90 -0.58 -19.30 2.40
C ALA A 90 -1.04 -20.48 3.26
N PHE A 91 -1.21 -20.27 4.57
CA PHE A 91 -1.38 -21.35 5.55
C PHE A 91 -2.72 -21.31 6.29
N GLY A 92 -3.52 -20.27 6.09
CA GLY A 92 -4.82 -20.11 6.73
C GLY A 92 -5.89 -21.01 6.10
N THR A 93 -6.72 -21.61 6.95
CA THR A 93 -7.86 -22.41 6.52
C THR A 93 -9.04 -21.51 6.19
N SER A 94 -9.73 -21.79 5.08
CA SER A 94 -10.97 -21.08 4.74
C SER A 94 -12.09 -21.46 5.71
N MET A 95 -12.63 -20.46 6.41
CA MET A 95 -13.75 -20.58 7.32
C MET A 95 -14.97 -19.87 6.74
N ARG A 96 -16.17 -20.38 6.98
CA ARG A 96 -17.43 -19.72 6.61
C ARG A 96 -18.06 -19.11 7.85
N ALA A 97 -18.33 -17.81 7.82
CA ALA A 97 -19.11 -17.15 8.86
C ALA A 97 -20.60 -17.53 8.74
N SER A 98 -21.28 -17.65 9.88
CA SER A 98 -22.71 -18.03 9.92
C SER A 98 -23.59 -16.96 9.25
N GLN A 99 -23.34 -15.68 9.54
CA GLN A 99 -23.97 -14.52 8.92
C GLN A 99 -23.04 -13.30 9.10
N PRO A 100 -22.74 -12.51 8.06
CA PRO A 100 -23.00 -12.72 6.62
C PRO A 100 -22.26 -13.97 6.07
N GLN A 101 -22.65 -14.47 4.89
CA GLN A 101 -21.99 -15.62 4.21
C GLN A 101 -20.59 -15.27 3.67
N LYS A 102 -19.70 -14.78 4.54
CA LYS A 102 -18.31 -14.49 4.21
C LYS A 102 -17.47 -15.76 4.36
N VAL A 103 -16.61 -16.02 3.38
CA VAL A 103 -15.52 -17.00 3.50
C VAL A 103 -14.26 -16.22 3.82
N PHE A 104 -13.68 -16.44 5.00
CA PHE A 104 -12.48 -15.74 5.46
C PHE A 104 -11.36 -16.73 5.80
N LEU A 105 -10.16 -16.23 6.03
CA LEU A 105 -9.01 -17.05 6.41
C LEU A 105 -8.80 -17.07 7.92
N SER A 106 -8.70 -18.26 8.51
CA SER A 106 -8.30 -18.41 9.91
C SER A 106 -6.82 -18.10 10.07
N GLU A 107 -6.44 -17.47 11.19
CA GLU A 107 -5.03 -17.38 11.57
C GLU A 107 -4.47 -18.78 11.88
N PRO A 108 -3.39 -19.22 11.21
CA PRO A 108 -2.77 -20.50 11.53
C PRO A 108 -2.17 -20.48 12.94
N LYS A 109 -2.26 -21.59 13.66
CA LYS A 109 -1.61 -21.72 14.98
C LYS A 109 -0.09 -21.63 14.79
N ARG A 110 0.55 -20.70 15.49
CA ARG A 110 1.99 -20.45 15.35
C ARG A 110 2.65 -20.12 16.69
N SER A 111 3.80 -20.76 16.95
CA SER A 111 4.79 -20.32 17.93
C SER A 111 5.77 -19.36 17.24
N ARG A 112 6.65 -18.67 17.99
CA ARG A 112 7.69 -17.82 17.41
C ARG A 112 8.57 -18.58 16.40
N GLN A 113 8.95 -19.80 16.73
CA GLN A 113 9.73 -20.66 15.84
C GLN A 113 8.94 -21.02 14.58
N ARG A 114 7.66 -21.40 14.72
CA ARG A 114 6.83 -21.74 13.56
C ARG A 114 6.58 -20.53 12.66
N THR A 115 6.45 -19.33 13.21
CA THR A 115 6.36 -18.09 12.43
C THR A 115 7.62 -17.89 11.57
N ALA A 116 8.82 -18.07 12.15
CA ALA A 116 10.06 -17.94 11.39
C ALA A 116 10.18 -19.00 10.27
N GLU A 117 9.73 -20.23 10.51
CA GLU A 117 9.64 -21.26 9.47
C GLU A 117 8.68 -20.86 8.34
N MET A 118 7.47 -20.42 8.69
CA MET A 118 6.48 -19.96 7.72
C MET A 118 6.99 -18.79 6.88
N ILE A 119 7.70 -17.82 7.50
CA ILE A 119 8.32 -16.70 6.78
C ILE A 119 9.39 -17.19 5.80
N ARG A 120 10.23 -18.16 6.17
CA ARG A 120 11.20 -18.77 5.25
C ARG A 120 10.50 -19.48 4.09
N GLU A 121 9.42 -20.23 4.36
CA GLU A 121 8.61 -20.87 3.33
C GLU A 121 8.00 -19.82 2.38
N ILE A 122 7.45 -18.72 2.91
CA ILE A 122 6.89 -17.60 2.13
C ILE A 122 7.94 -16.97 1.22
N ARG A 123 9.17 -16.74 1.70
CA ARG A 123 10.27 -16.23 0.86
C ARG A 123 10.50 -17.15 -0.34
N SER A 124 10.53 -18.47 -0.12
CA SER A 124 10.67 -19.45 -1.20
C SER A 124 9.50 -19.40 -2.18
N ILE A 125 8.26 -19.26 -1.68
CA ILE A 125 7.05 -19.14 -2.51
C ILE A 125 7.11 -17.87 -3.37
N LEU A 126 7.49 -16.73 -2.79
CA LEU A 126 7.63 -15.46 -3.50
C LEU A 126 8.71 -15.51 -4.57
N VAL A 127 9.86 -16.17 -4.30
CA VAL A 127 10.86 -16.46 -5.35
C VAL A 127 10.26 -17.34 -6.44
N GLY A 128 9.45 -18.34 -6.09
CA GLY A 128 8.71 -19.17 -7.02
C GLY A 128 7.79 -18.38 -7.96
N LEU A 129 7.20 -17.27 -7.51
CA LEU A 129 6.40 -16.38 -8.35
C LEU A 129 7.20 -15.78 -9.52
N SER A 130 8.53 -15.65 -9.40
CA SER A 130 9.37 -15.15 -10.50
C SER A 130 9.34 -16.03 -11.76
N TYR A 131 8.82 -17.25 -11.67
CA TYR A 131 8.70 -18.20 -12.78
C TYR A 131 7.27 -18.32 -13.34
N CYS A 132 6.30 -17.64 -12.74
CA CYS A 132 4.90 -17.72 -13.17
C CYS A 132 4.15 -16.38 -13.14
N VAL A 133 4.81 -15.29 -12.74
CA VAL A 133 4.30 -13.92 -12.83
C VAL A 133 5.02 -13.19 -13.95
N GLU A 134 4.25 -12.59 -14.85
CA GLU A 134 4.73 -11.67 -15.87
C GLU A 134 4.03 -10.31 -15.72
N PHE A 135 4.73 -9.24 -16.08
CA PHE A 135 4.23 -7.87 -16.09
C PHE A 135 4.11 -7.39 -17.54
N GLN A 136 3.03 -6.70 -17.87
CA GLN A 136 2.79 -6.20 -19.23
C GLN A 136 2.10 -4.84 -19.17
N PHE A 137 2.66 -3.83 -19.85
CA PHE A 137 1.96 -2.56 -20.07
C PHE A 137 0.88 -2.72 -21.15
N VAL A 138 -0.30 -2.13 -20.92
CA VAL A 138 -1.46 -2.19 -21.82
C VAL A 138 -2.19 -0.84 -21.84
N GLU A 139 -2.65 -0.43 -23.03
CA GLU A 139 -3.24 0.90 -23.27
C GLU A 139 -4.56 1.10 -22.51
N GLU A 140 -5.46 0.10 -22.56
CA GLU A 140 -6.83 0.24 -22.08
C GLU A 140 -7.06 -0.40 -20.70
N LEU A 141 -6.71 0.32 -19.63
CA LEU A 141 -7.12 -0.04 -18.27
C LEU A 141 -7.87 1.08 -17.57
N LYS A 142 -9.01 0.71 -16.95
CA LYS A 142 -9.80 1.59 -16.08
C LYS A 142 -9.17 1.79 -14.69
N CYS A 143 -8.22 0.94 -14.34
CA CYS A 143 -7.45 0.91 -13.10
C CYS A 143 -5.96 1.11 -13.41
N PHE A 144 -5.14 1.27 -12.37
CA PHE A 144 -3.68 1.41 -12.54
C PHE A 144 -3.02 0.10 -12.95
N ALA A 145 -3.55 -1.02 -12.48
CA ALA A 145 -3.13 -2.35 -12.86
C ALA A 145 -4.27 -3.37 -12.67
N LEU A 146 -4.06 -4.58 -13.19
CA LEU A 146 -5.01 -5.69 -13.07
C LEU A 146 -4.28 -7.03 -13.17
N THR A 147 -4.53 -7.91 -12.21
CA THR A 147 -4.06 -9.30 -12.24
C THR A 147 -5.00 -10.19 -13.03
N CYS A 148 -4.44 -10.91 -13.99
CA CYS A 148 -5.15 -11.87 -14.82
C CYS A 148 -4.55 -13.26 -14.63
N LYS A 149 -5.39 -14.30 -14.72
CA LYS A 149 -4.93 -15.68 -14.89
C LYS A 149 -4.81 -15.98 -16.38
N ASP A 150 -3.64 -16.39 -16.85
CA ASP A 150 -3.40 -16.70 -18.26
C ASP A 150 -3.74 -18.17 -18.55
N THR A 151 -5.00 -18.44 -18.87
CA THR A 151 -5.48 -19.80 -19.17
C THR A 151 -4.95 -20.37 -20.49
N SER A 152 -4.28 -19.55 -21.32
CA SER A 152 -3.68 -20.01 -22.57
C SER A 152 -2.30 -20.66 -22.38
N LYS A 153 -1.69 -20.46 -21.20
CA LYS A 153 -0.38 -21.01 -20.85
C LYS A 153 -0.49 -21.98 -19.69
N GLU A 154 0.41 -22.95 -19.63
CA GLU A 154 0.62 -23.76 -18.43
C GLU A 154 1.70 -23.13 -17.54
N THR A 155 1.51 -23.25 -16.22
CA THR A 155 2.50 -22.86 -15.23
C THR A 155 3.78 -23.64 -15.47
N SER A 156 4.91 -22.94 -15.58
CA SER A 156 6.23 -23.56 -15.72
C SER A 156 6.45 -24.65 -14.68
N TYR A 157 7.01 -25.78 -15.12
CA TYR A 157 7.44 -26.85 -14.21
C TYR A 157 8.33 -26.31 -13.09
N LEU A 158 9.19 -25.32 -13.39
CA LEU A 158 10.04 -24.67 -12.39
C LEU A 158 9.22 -24.03 -11.27
N ALA A 159 8.12 -23.34 -11.58
CA ALA A 159 7.29 -22.72 -10.54
C ALA A 159 6.72 -23.78 -9.57
N ARG A 160 6.29 -24.94 -10.08
CA ARG A 160 5.83 -26.07 -9.24
C ARG A 160 6.96 -26.72 -8.44
N PHE A 161 8.17 -26.77 -9.03
CA PHE A 161 9.36 -27.26 -8.34
C PHE A 161 9.75 -26.37 -7.16
N TRP A 162 9.71 -25.04 -7.33
CA TRP A 162 10.04 -24.07 -6.29
C TRP A 162 9.03 -24.02 -5.15
N SER A 163 7.77 -24.37 -5.43
CA SER A 163 6.69 -24.26 -4.47
C SER A 163 5.63 -25.32 -4.73
N PRO A 164 5.65 -26.45 -3.99
CA PRO A 164 4.61 -27.48 -4.13
C PRO A 164 3.24 -27.01 -3.64
N VAL A 165 3.15 -25.83 -2.98
CA VAL A 165 1.89 -25.24 -2.53
C VAL A 165 1.16 -24.49 -3.66
N PHE A 166 1.78 -24.29 -4.83
CA PHE A 166 1.07 -23.74 -5.97
C PHE A 166 0.07 -24.75 -6.53
N THR A 167 -1.21 -24.40 -6.46
CA THR A 167 -2.31 -25.21 -6.99
C THR A 167 -2.77 -24.72 -8.36
N SER A 168 -2.43 -23.48 -8.76
CA SER A 168 -2.76 -23.00 -10.11
C SER A 168 -1.94 -23.69 -11.19
N ALA A 169 -2.65 -24.30 -12.13
CA ALA A 169 -2.06 -24.86 -13.34
C ALA A 169 -1.64 -23.78 -14.37
N HIS A 170 -2.01 -22.52 -14.17
CA HIS A 170 -1.78 -21.42 -15.10
C HIS A 170 -1.00 -20.27 -14.44
N PRO A 171 -0.10 -19.61 -15.19
CA PRO A 171 0.62 -18.43 -14.71
C PRO A 171 -0.33 -17.23 -14.59
N THR A 172 0.16 -16.18 -13.95
CA THR A 172 -0.55 -14.92 -13.78
C THR A 172 0.17 -13.79 -14.52
N THR A 173 -0.60 -12.94 -15.18
CA THR A 173 -0.11 -11.74 -15.85
C THR A 173 -0.65 -10.52 -15.12
N ILE A 174 0.24 -9.67 -14.63
CA ILE A 174 -0.09 -8.37 -14.06
C ILE A 174 -0.04 -7.34 -15.19
N LYS A 175 -1.21 -6.86 -15.58
CA LYS A 175 -1.36 -5.82 -16.59
C LYS A 175 -1.21 -4.47 -15.91
N LEU A 176 -0.30 -3.64 -16.41
CA LEU A 176 -0.02 -2.29 -15.93
C LEU A 176 -0.55 -1.29 -16.95
N ARG A 177 -1.08 -0.15 -16.49
CA ARG A 177 -1.58 0.87 -17.41
C ARG A 177 -0.44 1.56 -18.16
N ASP A 178 -0.58 1.69 -19.48
CA ASP A 178 0.46 2.25 -20.35
C ASP A 178 0.81 3.72 -20.05
N SER A 179 -0.11 4.49 -19.48
CA SER A 179 0.19 5.85 -19.00
C SER A 179 1.33 5.88 -17.95
N SER A 180 1.54 4.78 -17.22
CA SER A 180 2.70 4.66 -16.32
C SER A 180 4.00 4.52 -17.13
N ARG A 181 3.97 3.76 -18.22
CA ARG A 181 5.09 3.63 -19.16
C ARG A 181 5.41 4.98 -19.80
N GLU A 182 4.40 5.69 -20.30
CA GLU A 182 4.54 7.02 -20.90
C GLU A 182 5.26 7.98 -19.94
N PHE A 183 4.83 8.03 -18.66
CA PHE A 183 5.51 8.87 -17.67
C PHE A 183 6.97 8.47 -17.46
N ILE A 184 7.26 7.17 -17.34
CA ILE A 184 8.64 6.68 -17.15
C ILE A 184 9.50 7.04 -18.37
N GLU A 185 8.96 6.85 -19.57
CA GLU A 185 9.65 7.06 -20.84
C GLU A 185 9.90 8.54 -21.16
N CYS A 186 8.93 9.41 -20.90
CA CYS A 186 8.92 10.78 -21.39
C CYS A 186 9.22 11.82 -20.30
N GLU A 187 8.81 11.60 -19.05
CA GLU A 187 8.77 12.66 -18.03
C GLU A 187 9.65 12.40 -16.79
N TYR A 188 9.93 11.13 -16.47
CA TYR A 188 10.57 10.74 -15.21
C TYR A 188 11.92 11.42 -14.97
N SER A 189 12.80 11.45 -15.98
CA SER A 189 14.15 12.01 -15.85
C SER A 189 14.15 13.53 -15.63
N SER A 190 13.23 14.26 -16.27
CA SER A 190 13.08 15.72 -16.14
C SER A 190 12.24 16.14 -14.93
N SER A 191 11.53 15.20 -14.31
CA SER A 191 10.68 15.48 -13.16
C SER A 191 11.49 15.86 -11.92
N SER A 192 10.85 16.60 -11.00
CA SER A 192 11.45 16.90 -9.70
C SER A 192 11.68 15.62 -8.88
N LEU A 193 12.53 15.69 -7.85
CA LEU A 193 12.70 14.56 -6.91
C LEU A 193 11.36 14.16 -6.29
N CYS A 194 10.55 15.14 -5.86
CA CYS A 194 9.28 14.89 -5.21
C CYS A 194 8.26 14.22 -6.15
N ASP A 195 8.23 14.62 -7.42
CA ASP A 195 7.40 13.95 -8.44
C ASP A 195 7.82 12.50 -8.65
N ARG A 196 9.13 12.24 -8.79
CA ARG A 196 9.65 10.87 -8.93
C ARG A 196 9.28 10.00 -7.73
N LEU A 197 9.45 10.49 -6.50
CA LEU A 197 9.12 9.73 -5.30
C LEU A 197 7.63 9.40 -5.18
N ARG A 198 6.72 10.34 -5.54
CA ARG A 198 5.29 10.05 -5.60
C ARG A 198 4.97 8.96 -6.61
N PHE A 199 5.55 9.06 -7.81
CA PHE A 199 5.38 8.04 -8.84
C PHE A 199 5.94 6.69 -8.40
N ASP A 200 7.17 6.66 -7.91
CA ASP A 200 7.85 5.44 -7.47
C ASP A 200 7.10 4.73 -6.34
N PHE A 201 6.57 5.50 -5.39
CA PHE A 201 5.76 4.96 -4.30
C PHE A 201 4.46 4.36 -4.84
N MET A 202 3.71 5.12 -5.65
CA MET A 202 2.48 4.65 -6.26
C MET A 202 2.73 3.37 -7.06
N PHE A 203 3.71 3.39 -7.96
CA PHE A 203 4.02 2.26 -8.83
C PHE A 203 4.43 1.03 -8.02
N ALA A 204 5.28 1.19 -6.99
CA ALA A 204 5.66 0.10 -6.08
C ALA A 204 4.45 -0.51 -5.35
N THR A 205 3.57 0.33 -4.81
CA THR A 205 2.36 -0.15 -4.11
C THR A 205 1.38 -0.82 -5.04
N THR A 206 1.19 -0.30 -6.27
CA THR A 206 0.32 -0.89 -7.28
C THR A 206 0.82 -2.27 -7.73
N ILE A 207 2.11 -2.44 -8.02
CA ILE A 207 2.62 -3.77 -8.43
C ILE A 207 2.57 -4.78 -7.28
N LEU A 208 2.71 -4.35 -6.02
CA LEU A 208 2.58 -5.21 -4.85
C LEU A 208 1.13 -5.61 -4.58
N HIS A 209 0.20 -4.66 -4.72
CA HIS A 209 -1.23 -4.92 -4.67
C HIS A 209 -1.62 -6.04 -5.65
N GLU A 210 -1.21 -5.91 -6.91
CA GLU A 210 -1.48 -6.96 -7.91
C GLU A 210 -0.72 -8.26 -7.62
N LEU A 211 0.49 -8.18 -7.08
CA LEU A 211 1.25 -9.37 -6.72
C LEU A 211 0.58 -10.16 -5.60
N THR A 212 -0.18 -9.54 -4.69
CA THR A 212 -0.91 -10.28 -3.65
C THR A 212 -2.09 -11.05 -4.23
N HIS A 213 -2.78 -10.51 -5.25
CA HIS A 213 -3.75 -11.25 -6.05
C HIS A 213 -3.09 -12.43 -6.75
N ALA A 214 -1.97 -12.19 -7.42
CA ALA A 214 -1.22 -13.24 -8.11
C ALA A 214 -0.80 -14.37 -7.14
N PHE A 215 -0.31 -13.99 -5.95
CA PHE A 215 0.00 -14.93 -4.87
C PHE A 215 -1.22 -15.77 -4.48
N GLY A 216 -2.36 -15.13 -4.22
CA GLY A 216 -3.62 -15.79 -3.89
C GLY A 216 -4.08 -16.78 -4.97
N ILE A 217 -4.03 -16.36 -6.24
CA ILE A 217 -4.38 -17.18 -7.39
C ILE A 217 -3.45 -18.40 -7.49
N MET A 218 -2.14 -18.21 -7.34
CA MET A 218 -1.18 -19.30 -7.44
C MET A 218 -1.36 -20.33 -6.33
N ILE A 219 -1.64 -19.90 -5.10
CA ILE A 219 -1.87 -20.79 -3.95
C ILE A 219 -3.23 -21.50 -4.05
N ARG A 220 -4.29 -20.84 -4.54
CA ARG A 220 -5.68 -21.35 -4.49
C ARG A 220 -6.22 -21.88 -5.82
N GLY A 221 -5.52 -21.62 -6.92
CA GLY A 221 -5.86 -22.11 -8.25
C GLY A 221 -7.01 -21.38 -8.93
N ASN A 222 -7.59 -20.35 -8.31
CA ASN A 222 -8.76 -19.65 -8.82
C ASN A 222 -8.77 -18.16 -8.45
N LEU A 223 -9.62 -17.38 -9.11
CA LEU A 223 -9.73 -15.92 -8.96
C LEU A 223 -10.63 -15.49 -7.78
N ARG A 224 -11.27 -16.41 -7.07
CA ARG A 224 -12.17 -16.08 -5.97
C ARG A 224 -11.38 -15.96 -4.69
N GLU A 225 -11.11 -14.73 -4.30
CA GLU A 225 -10.43 -14.45 -3.06
C GLU A 225 -11.37 -14.67 -1.87
N PRO A 226 -10.88 -15.29 -0.78
CA PRO A 226 -11.54 -15.18 0.52
C PRO A 226 -11.24 -13.82 1.13
N TYR A 227 -12.04 -13.42 2.10
CA TYR A 227 -11.68 -12.31 2.99
C TYR A 227 -10.40 -12.69 3.75
N TYR A 228 -9.45 -11.77 3.84
CA TYR A 228 -8.24 -12.00 4.63
C TYR A 228 -8.60 -12.10 6.13
N ASP A 229 -9.48 -11.23 6.61
CA ASP A 229 -10.07 -11.30 7.96
C ASP A 229 -11.59 -11.18 7.91
N LEU A 230 -12.30 -11.69 8.92
CA LEU A 230 -13.75 -11.54 9.04
C LEU A 230 -14.18 -10.06 9.07
N ALA A 231 -13.35 -9.19 9.64
CA ALA A 231 -13.58 -7.76 9.75
C ALA A 231 -13.26 -6.99 8.45
N ASP A 232 -12.70 -7.63 7.42
CA ASP A 232 -12.47 -6.93 6.16
C ASP A 232 -13.79 -6.62 5.44
N PRO A 233 -13.93 -5.40 4.89
CA PRO A 233 -15.14 -4.98 4.19
C PRO A 233 -15.36 -5.78 2.91
N GLN A 234 -14.29 -6.24 2.28
CA GLN A 234 -14.31 -6.92 0.99
C GLN A 234 -13.25 -8.03 0.89
N ALA A 235 -13.53 -9.01 0.05
CA ALA A 235 -12.62 -10.10 -0.26
C ALA A 235 -11.64 -9.66 -1.35
N GLU A 236 -10.65 -8.87 -0.92
CA GLU A 236 -9.69 -8.25 -1.82
C GLU A 236 -8.32 -8.21 -1.12
N PHE A 237 -7.40 -9.02 -1.62
CA PHE A 237 -6.08 -9.24 -1.04
C PHE A 237 -5.15 -8.03 -1.20
N GLY A 238 -5.19 -7.31 -2.32
CA GLY A 238 -4.38 -6.13 -2.57
C GLY A 238 -4.62 -5.04 -1.53
N TRP A 239 -5.88 -4.70 -1.30
CA TRP A 239 -6.29 -3.72 -0.32
C TRP A 239 -6.13 -4.21 1.13
N SER A 240 -6.33 -5.50 1.41
CA SER A 240 -6.02 -6.04 2.74
C SER A 240 -4.52 -5.95 3.05
N TRP A 241 -3.67 -6.18 2.05
CA TRP A 241 -2.23 -5.97 2.15
C TRP A 241 -1.89 -4.49 2.36
N GLU A 242 -2.46 -3.57 1.59
CA GLU A 242 -2.26 -2.12 1.79
C GLU A 242 -2.68 -1.68 3.19
N ARG A 243 -3.82 -2.17 3.69
CA ARG A 243 -4.26 -1.91 5.07
C ARG A 243 -3.22 -2.38 6.09
N PHE A 244 -2.65 -3.57 5.89
CA PHE A 244 -1.63 -4.11 6.79
C PHE A 244 -0.32 -3.32 6.72
N ALA A 245 0.17 -3.03 5.51
CA ALA A 245 1.47 -2.42 5.28
C ALA A 245 1.48 -0.90 5.49
N LEU A 246 0.41 -0.22 5.10
CA LEU A 246 0.30 1.24 5.01
C LEU A 246 -0.78 1.82 5.92
N THR A 247 -1.42 1.00 6.76
CA THR A 247 -2.54 1.35 7.65
C THR A 247 -3.82 1.82 6.94
N GLY A 248 -3.87 1.75 5.61
CA GLY A 248 -5.00 2.14 4.77
C GLY A 248 -4.63 2.08 3.30
N VAL A 249 -5.52 2.59 2.45
CA VAL A 249 -5.36 2.52 0.99
C VAL A 249 -4.89 3.87 0.47
N ILE A 250 -3.76 3.91 -0.24
CA ILE A 250 -3.17 5.15 -0.77
C ILE A 250 -3.21 5.11 -2.28
N ASN A 251 -3.91 6.08 -2.89
CA ASN A 251 -4.04 6.15 -4.34
C ASN A 251 -3.86 7.56 -4.87
N PRO A 252 -3.42 7.72 -6.13
CA PRO A 252 -3.55 8.98 -6.85
C PRO A 252 -5.02 9.37 -6.90
N PHE A 253 -5.28 10.63 -6.55
CA PHE A 253 -6.64 11.12 -6.57
C PHE A 253 -7.09 11.46 -8.00
N ASP A 254 -6.16 11.97 -8.83
CA ASP A 254 -6.36 12.01 -10.27
C ASP A 254 -5.99 10.66 -10.88
N ARG A 255 -7.01 9.97 -11.40
CA ARG A 255 -6.85 8.68 -12.07
C ARG A 255 -6.71 8.82 -13.59
N THR A 256 -6.81 10.03 -14.13
CA THR A 256 -6.80 10.26 -15.58
C THR A 256 -5.40 10.56 -16.08
N SER A 257 -4.61 11.31 -15.30
CA SER A 257 -3.24 11.71 -15.62
C SER A 257 -2.23 10.55 -15.55
N ALA A 258 -1.27 10.54 -16.48
CA ALA A 258 -0.06 9.72 -16.44
C ALA A 258 0.85 10.11 -15.27
N ARG A 259 0.96 11.42 -15.01
CA ARG A 259 1.69 11.98 -13.89
C ARG A 259 0.89 11.83 -12.60
N VAL A 260 1.52 11.29 -11.56
CA VAL A 260 0.92 11.24 -10.21
C VAL A 260 0.87 12.65 -9.64
N SER A 261 -0.34 13.21 -9.55
CA SER A 261 -0.56 14.54 -8.99
C SER A 261 -0.30 14.55 -7.48
N PHE A 262 -1.30 14.23 -6.68
CA PHE A 262 -1.19 14.04 -5.24
C PHE A 262 -1.84 12.72 -4.83
N LEU A 263 -1.32 12.16 -3.74
CA LEU A 263 -1.80 10.92 -3.17
C LEU A 263 -2.81 11.24 -2.06
N MET A 264 -3.82 10.39 -1.94
CA MET A 264 -4.86 10.47 -0.92
C MET A 264 -4.95 9.13 -0.20
N TRP A 265 -4.92 9.20 1.12
CA TRP A 265 -5.09 8.06 2.02
C TRP A 265 -6.57 7.91 2.36
N LYS A 266 -7.16 6.76 1.99
CA LYS A 266 -8.55 6.38 2.29
C LYS A 266 -8.58 5.53 3.55
N VAL A 267 -9.47 5.88 4.48
CA VAL A 267 -9.76 5.05 5.66
C VAL A 267 -10.29 3.68 5.21
N TRP A 268 -9.77 2.61 5.82
CA TRP A 268 -10.25 1.24 5.58
C TRP A 268 -11.61 1.00 6.24
N LEU A 269 -12.66 1.31 5.52
CA LEU A 269 -14.05 1.12 5.93
C LEU A 269 -14.87 0.62 4.74
N ASP A 270 -15.90 -0.17 5.04
CA ASP A 270 -16.91 -0.52 4.05
C ASP A 270 -17.58 0.75 3.49
N ASP A 271 -17.85 0.76 2.19
CA ASP A 271 -18.37 1.95 1.53
C ASP A 271 -19.78 2.30 2.03
N ASP A 272 -20.64 1.30 2.29
CA ASP A 272 -21.99 1.53 2.82
C ASP A 272 -21.93 1.94 4.29
N GLU A 273 -21.04 1.34 5.08
CA GLU A 273 -20.79 1.78 6.44
C GLU A 273 -20.27 3.22 6.49
N ALA A 274 -19.35 3.60 5.59
CA ALA A 274 -18.85 4.96 5.48
C ALA A 274 -20.00 5.95 5.18
N TYR A 275 -20.85 5.63 4.20
CA TYR A 275 -22.00 6.47 3.87
C TYR A 275 -23.05 6.52 4.97
N ALA A 276 -23.30 5.41 5.68
CA ALA A 276 -24.17 5.39 6.85
C ALA A 276 -23.64 6.28 7.99
N ASN A 277 -22.31 6.43 8.08
CA ASN A 277 -21.63 7.31 9.03
C ASN A 277 -21.37 8.73 8.47
N GLY A 278 -22.10 9.14 7.43
CA GLY A 278 -22.08 10.50 6.90
C GLY A 278 -21.20 10.70 5.67
N GLY A 279 -20.38 9.73 5.26
CA GLY A 279 -19.63 9.76 4.01
C GLY A 279 -18.22 9.19 4.10
N LYS A 280 -17.55 9.12 2.97
CA LYS A 280 -16.16 8.67 2.84
C LYS A 280 -15.21 9.81 3.14
N GLU A 281 -14.13 9.53 3.87
CA GLU A 281 -13.07 10.49 4.16
C GLU A 281 -11.75 10.05 3.50
N TRP A 282 -11.06 11.01 2.91
CA TRP A 282 -9.71 10.88 2.41
C TRP A 282 -8.83 11.97 3.02
N THR A 283 -7.59 11.62 3.35
CA THR A 283 -6.58 12.56 3.87
C THR A 283 -5.47 12.73 2.83
N ALA A 284 -5.07 13.97 2.55
CA ALA A 284 -3.95 14.22 1.65
C ALA A 284 -2.65 13.64 2.22
N VAL A 285 -1.78 13.14 1.35
CA VAL A 285 -0.51 12.52 1.75
C VAL A 285 0.64 13.46 1.39
N PRO A 286 1.33 14.07 2.37
CA PRO A 286 2.49 14.93 2.10
C PRO A 286 3.63 14.15 1.48
N VAL A 287 4.39 14.78 0.56
CA VAL A 287 5.51 14.09 -0.09
C VAL A 287 6.63 13.72 0.89
N GLN A 288 6.75 14.45 2.00
CA GLN A 288 7.66 14.08 3.08
C GLN A 288 7.33 12.70 3.65
N TRP A 289 6.05 12.38 3.87
CA TRP A 289 5.61 11.07 4.33
C TRP A 289 5.92 9.98 3.29
N VAL A 290 5.76 10.28 1.99
CA VAL A 290 6.13 9.36 0.91
C VAL A 290 7.64 9.09 0.92
N SER A 291 8.45 10.14 1.05
CA SER A 291 9.91 10.05 0.97
C SER A 291 10.53 9.14 2.04
N GLN A 292 9.91 9.02 3.21
CA GLN A 292 10.43 8.19 4.30
C GLN A 292 10.50 6.71 3.92
N TRP A 293 9.61 6.22 3.05
CA TRP A 293 9.63 4.83 2.59
C TRP A 293 10.88 4.48 1.80
N PHE A 294 11.56 5.49 1.26
CA PHE A 294 12.83 5.37 0.56
C PHE A 294 14.05 5.56 1.47
N GLN A 295 13.87 5.51 2.79
CA GLN A 295 14.93 5.67 3.78
C GLN A 295 15.19 4.35 4.52
N LYS A 296 16.46 3.93 4.64
CA LYS A 296 16.85 2.72 5.40
C LYS A 296 16.35 2.75 6.84
N SER A 297 16.40 3.91 7.48
CA SER A 297 15.93 4.08 8.87
C SER A 297 14.46 3.71 9.07
N THR A 298 13.63 3.87 8.03
CA THR A 298 12.21 3.47 8.07
C THR A 298 12.10 1.95 8.09
N TRP A 299 12.91 1.26 7.29
CA TRP A 299 12.94 -0.20 7.25
C TRP A 299 13.58 -0.80 8.50
N ASP A 300 14.58 -0.15 9.09
CA ASP A 300 15.13 -0.51 10.40
C ASP A 300 14.05 -0.42 11.49
N ALA A 301 13.23 0.65 11.46
CA ALA A 301 12.11 0.81 12.38
C ALA A 301 11.04 -0.26 12.17
N ILE A 302 10.70 -0.60 10.92
CA ILE A 302 9.77 -1.68 10.59
C ILE A 302 10.29 -3.03 11.07
N ALA A 303 11.58 -3.33 10.87
CA ALA A 303 12.18 -4.58 11.33
C ALA A 303 12.11 -4.72 12.85
N LYS A 304 12.23 -3.60 13.58
CA LYS A 304 12.22 -3.58 15.05
C LYS A 304 10.81 -3.56 15.66
N TYR A 305 9.89 -2.80 15.08
CA TYR A 305 8.59 -2.49 15.68
C TYR A 305 7.39 -3.00 14.87
N GLY A 306 7.63 -3.63 13.72
CA GLY A 306 6.60 -4.08 12.81
C GLY A 306 6.11 -2.99 11.85
N PRO A 307 5.12 -3.29 10.98
CA PRO A 307 4.60 -2.33 10.00
C PRO A 307 4.03 -1.05 10.62
N GLU A 308 3.53 -1.13 11.85
CA GLU A 308 2.99 0.01 12.61
C GLU A 308 4.06 1.04 13.03
N ALA A 309 5.34 0.76 12.78
CA ALA A 309 6.43 1.72 12.99
C ALA A 309 6.26 3.01 12.17
N VAL A 310 5.59 2.92 11.01
CA VAL A 310 5.27 4.06 10.15
C VAL A 310 3.85 4.50 10.47
N ALA A 311 3.74 5.67 11.10
CA ALA A 311 2.43 6.25 11.40
C ALA A 311 1.66 6.56 10.09
N PRO A 312 0.31 6.51 10.10
CA PRO A 312 -0.49 6.98 8.99
C PRO A 312 -0.15 8.44 8.64
N PRO A 313 -0.33 8.87 7.38
CA PRO A 313 -0.05 10.25 6.99
C PRO A 313 -0.95 11.21 7.78
N SER A 314 -0.32 12.15 8.49
CA SER A 314 -1.01 13.25 9.16
C SER A 314 -0.95 14.49 8.26
N CYS A 315 -2.08 14.87 7.69
CA CYS A 315 -2.25 16.14 6.99
C CYS A 315 -3.59 16.74 7.38
N ASP A 316 -3.60 18.04 7.61
CA ASP A 316 -4.82 18.75 7.98
C ASP A 316 -5.74 18.99 6.77
N LEU A 317 -5.30 18.68 5.54
CA LEU A 317 -6.16 18.69 4.37
C LEU A 317 -6.86 17.35 4.16
N LYS A 318 -8.19 17.36 4.25
CA LYS A 318 -9.03 16.19 4.00
C LYS A 318 -10.15 16.50 3.03
N LEU A 319 -10.64 15.45 2.39
CA LEU A 319 -11.82 15.46 1.55
C LEU A 319 -12.86 14.51 2.14
N HIS A 320 -14.09 14.97 2.25
CA HIS A 320 -15.22 14.16 2.65
C HIS A 320 -16.26 14.11 1.52
N CYS A 321 -16.80 12.93 1.20
CA CYS A 321 -17.82 12.75 0.16
C CYS A 321 -19.04 12.01 0.71
N THR A 322 -20.20 12.63 0.61
CA THR A 322 -21.48 12.02 1.01
C THR A 322 -22.02 11.07 -0.07
N ARG A 323 -23.05 10.31 0.27
CA ARG A 323 -23.72 9.39 -0.69
C ARG A 323 -24.29 10.12 -1.91
N ASP A 324 -24.70 11.37 -1.74
CA ASP A 324 -25.24 12.23 -2.81
C ASP A 324 -24.14 12.88 -3.68
N GLY A 325 -22.87 12.47 -3.51
CA GLY A 325 -21.74 13.00 -4.27
C GLY A 325 -21.33 14.42 -3.86
N ILE A 326 -21.73 14.89 -2.68
CA ILE A 326 -21.32 16.20 -2.17
C ILE A 326 -19.93 16.09 -1.56
N TYR A 327 -18.98 16.80 -2.17
CA TYR A 327 -17.63 16.92 -1.66
C TYR A 327 -17.50 18.11 -0.71
N THR A 328 -16.85 17.87 0.43
CA THR A 328 -16.51 18.85 1.46
C THR A 328 -15.01 18.80 1.73
N VAL A 329 -14.33 19.94 1.59
CA VAL A 329 -12.94 20.09 2.03
C VAL A 329 -12.94 20.38 3.52
N LEU A 330 -12.16 19.62 4.28
CA LEU A 330 -11.94 19.86 5.70
C LEU A 330 -10.48 20.26 5.87
N SER A 331 -10.27 21.39 6.54
CA SER A 331 -8.95 21.94 6.82
C SER A 331 -8.98 22.83 8.05
N ASP A 332 -7.89 22.85 8.81
CA ASP A 332 -7.66 23.78 9.92
C ASP A 332 -7.02 25.10 9.48
N ASN A 333 -6.52 25.16 8.24
CA ASN A 333 -5.89 26.33 7.64
C ASN A 333 -6.98 27.26 7.07
N GLU A 334 -7.14 28.43 7.69
CA GLU A 334 -8.16 29.40 7.31
C GLU A 334 -7.97 29.96 5.88
N GLU A 335 -6.74 30.03 5.37
CA GLU A 335 -6.46 30.45 3.99
C GLU A 335 -6.90 29.38 2.98
N ALA A 336 -6.64 28.11 3.26
CA ALA A 336 -7.11 27.02 2.41
C ALA A 336 -8.63 26.99 2.29
N LEU A 337 -9.35 27.27 3.38
CA LEU A 337 -10.80 27.38 3.36
C LEU A 337 -11.27 28.61 2.58
N ARG A 338 -10.56 29.74 2.69
CA ARG A 338 -10.86 30.96 1.93
C ARG A 338 -10.74 30.72 0.42
N ASP A 339 -9.65 30.10 -0.02
CA ASP A 339 -9.41 29.81 -1.45
C ASP A 339 -10.47 28.86 -2.01
N VAL A 340 -10.89 27.86 -1.23
CA VAL A 340 -11.97 26.94 -1.62
C VAL A 340 -13.33 27.64 -1.67
N LEU A 341 -13.59 28.61 -0.79
CA LEU A 341 -14.80 29.45 -0.83
C LEU A 341 -14.82 30.42 -2.01
N GLU A 342 -13.66 30.94 -2.40
CA GLU A 342 -13.50 31.76 -3.60
C GLU A 342 -13.81 30.95 -4.87
N LEU A 343 -13.20 29.75 -5.01
CA LEU A 343 -13.53 28.82 -6.10
C LEU A 343 -15.03 28.52 -6.18
N LYS A 344 -15.68 28.31 -5.02
CA LYS A 344 -17.13 28.10 -4.96
C LYS A 344 -17.90 29.32 -5.46
N SER A 345 -17.49 30.53 -5.07
CA SER A 345 -18.11 31.77 -5.52
C SER A 345 -17.99 31.96 -7.03
N GLU A 346 -16.82 31.67 -7.60
CA GLU A 346 -16.58 31.71 -9.05
C GLU A 346 -17.45 30.70 -9.80
N ALA A 347 -17.51 29.45 -9.33
CA ALA A 347 -18.33 28.41 -9.94
C ALA A 347 -19.83 28.76 -9.93
N LEU A 348 -20.31 29.38 -8.85
CA LEU A 348 -21.69 29.87 -8.74
C LEU A 348 -21.97 31.06 -9.69
N ALA A 349 -21.01 31.96 -9.84
CA ALA A 349 -21.11 33.08 -10.77
C ALA A 349 -21.16 32.58 -12.24
N ALA A 350 -20.28 31.64 -12.60
CA ALA A 350 -20.26 31.01 -13.91
C ALA A 350 -21.58 30.29 -14.22
N HIS A 351 -22.11 29.48 -13.28
CA HIS A 351 -23.40 28.78 -13.45
C HIS A 351 -24.58 29.75 -13.66
N ARG A 352 -24.61 30.86 -12.92
CA ARG A 352 -25.64 31.91 -13.10
C ARG A 352 -25.58 32.55 -14.48
N SER A 353 -24.39 32.69 -15.05
CA SER A 353 -24.20 33.26 -16.39
C SER A 353 -24.62 32.32 -17.53
N THR A 354 -24.47 31.01 -17.34
CA THR A 354 -24.73 30.01 -18.39
C THR A 354 -26.16 29.45 -18.36
N LEU A 355 -26.76 29.27 -17.19
CA LEU A 355 -28.06 28.61 -17.02
C LEU A 355 -28.96 29.33 -15.99
N PRO A 356 -29.45 30.55 -16.29
CA PRO A 356 -30.18 31.39 -15.33
C PRO A 356 -31.48 30.76 -14.79
N SER A 357 -32.05 29.75 -15.47
CA SER A 357 -33.32 29.11 -15.11
C SER A 357 -33.19 27.81 -14.28
N ILE A 358 -31.98 27.25 -14.11
CA ILE A 358 -31.79 25.95 -13.43
C ILE A 358 -31.22 26.17 -12.03
N ARG A 359 -31.96 25.74 -11.00
CA ARG A 359 -31.49 25.78 -9.61
C ARG A 359 -30.23 24.89 -9.46
N PRO A 360 -29.14 25.42 -8.87
CA PRO A 360 -27.91 24.65 -8.66
C PRO A 360 -28.11 23.65 -7.52
N SER A 361 -28.74 22.50 -7.78
CA SER A 361 -29.14 21.54 -6.75
C SER A 361 -28.03 20.59 -6.27
N SER A 362 -26.80 20.67 -6.78
CA SER A 362 -25.72 19.73 -6.44
C SER A 362 -24.30 20.34 -6.36
N LEU A 363 -24.19 21.67 -6.41
CA LEU A 363 -22.92 22.36 -6.63
C LEU A 363 -22.19 22.64 -5.30
N ILE A 364 -21.37 21.68 -4.85
CA ILE A 364 -20.22 21.88 -3.94
C ILE A 364 -20.57 22.48 -2.56
N SER A 365 -20.48 21.67 -1.50
CA SER A 365 -20.61 22.16 -0.12
C SER A 365 -19.23 22.37 0.50
N VAL A 366 -18.87 23.62 0.76
CA VAL A 366 -17.67 23.94 1.54
C VAL A 366 -18.13 24.13 2.97
N ARG A 367 -17.62 23.32 3.90
CA ARG A 367 -17.89 23.47 5.34
C ARG A 367 -16.57 23.71 6.05
N THR A 368 -16.50 24.81 6.78
CA THR A 368 -15.46 25.04 7.77
C THR A 368 -15.74 24.17 8.99
N ILE A 369 -14.88 23.20 9.28
CA ILE A 369 -14.82 22.58 10.59
C ILE A 369 -13.52 23.07 11.23
N LYS A 370 -13.63 24.04 12.15
CA LYS A 370 -12.49 24.40 13.01
C LYS A 370 -12.14 23.16 13.84
N THR A 371 -10.98 22.56 13.57
CA THR A 371 -10.49 21.38 14.30
C THR A 371 -10.04 21.70 15.73
N ASN A 372 -10.05 22.97 16.15
CA ASN A 372 -9.58 23.40 17.46
C ASN A 372 -10.73 23.77 18.41
N THR A 373 -11.06 22.85 19.33
CA THR A 373 -10.84 23.01 20.78
C THR A 373 -11.55 21.88 21.56
N LYS A 374 -10.74 21.09 22.28
CA LYS A 374 -11.04 19.85 23.02
C LYS A 374 -11.31 18.62 22.14
N PRO A 375 -10.74 17.44 22.50
CA PRO A 375 -11.08 16.18 21.86
C PRO A 375 -12.51 15.82 22.25
N THR A 376 -13.49 16.38 21.54
CA THR A 376 -14.84 15.85 21.55
C THR A 376 -14.74 14.47 20.93
N ARG A 377 -15.04 13.43 21.73
CA ARG A 377 -15.11 12.03 21.29
C ARG A 377 -16.10 11.89 20.13
N THR A 378 -15.68 12.11 18.90
CA THR A 378 -16.46 11.77 17.70
C THR A 378 -16.34 10.28 17.41
N LEU A 379 -17.48 9.64 17.12
CA LEU A 379 -17.66 8.18 17.01
C LEU A 379 -16.65 7.48 16.07
N ALA A 380 -16.18 8.14 15.01
CA ALA A 380 -15.19 7.57 14.09
C ALA A 380 -13.87 7.23 14.80
N ARG A 381 -13.44 8.05 15.77
CA ARG A 381 -12.26 7.77 16.60
C ARG A 381 -12.56 6.70 17.64
N ALA A 382 -13.79 6.51 18.09
CA ALA A 382 -14.16 5.41 18.97
C ALA A 382 -14.15 4.06 18.23
N THR A 383 -14.53 4.01 16.96
CA THR A 383 -14.45 2.80 16.12
C THR A 383 -13.01 2.54 15.69
N ILE A 384 -12.28 3.56 15.20
CA ILE A 384 -10.86 3.43 14.82
C ILE A 384 -10.00 3.12 16.06
N SER A 385 -10.21 3.77 17.21
CA SER A 385 -9.52 3.41 18.46
C SER A 385 -10.00 2.09 19.05
N ARG A 386 -11.25 1.64 18.92
CA ARG A 386 -11.64 0.29 19.41
C ARG A 386 -10.99 -0.81 18.58
N THR A 387 -10.87 -0.62 17.26
CA THR A 387 -10.20 -1.55 16.37
C THR A 387 -8.67 -1.53 16.58
N LEU A 388 -8.07 -0.34 16.71
CA LEU A 388 -6.64 -0.16 17.03
C LEU A 388 -6.27 -0.56 18.46
N VAL A 389 -7.14 -0.39 19.46
CA VAL A 389 -6.89 -0.83 20.85
C VAL A 389 -6.84 -2.35 20.95
N SER A 390 -7.56 -3.09 20.11
CA SER A 390 -7.45 -4.55 20.09
C SER A 390 -6.06 -5.03 19.64
N VAL A 391 -5.40 -4.30 18.73
CA VAL A 391 -4.07 -4.62 18.17
C VAL A 391 -2.94 -3.98 19.00
N SER A 392 -3.06 -2.70 19.38
CA SER A 392 -2.17 -1.98 20.30
C SER A 392 -2.10 -2.62 21.69
N SER A 393 -3.15 -3.32 22.15
CA SER A 393 -3.10 -4.09 23.39
C SER A 393 -2.06 -5.22 23.37
N ARG A 394 -1.58 -5.66 22.19
CA ARG A 394 -0.47 -6.63 22.07
C ARG A 394 0.90 -5.96 22.20
N ALA A 395 1.10 -4.78 21.61
CA ALA A 395 2.33 -3.99 21.72
C ALA A 395 2.53 -3.41 23.13
N SER A 396 1.47 -2.86 23.73
CA SER A 396 1.50 -2.37 25.12
C SER A 396 1.65 -3.50 26.15
N ARG A 397 1.17 -4.72 25.87
CA ARG A 397 1.47 -5.90 26.72
C ARG A 397 2.90 -6.37 26.58
N ALA A 398 3.50 -6.31 25.39
CA ALA A 398 4.91 -6.63 25.18
C ALA A 398 5.84 -5.62 25.87
N LEU A 399 5.52 -4.32 25.85
CA LEU A 399 6.27 -3.29 26.57
C LEU A 399 6.08 -3.35 28.09
N GLY A 400 4.86 -3.68 28.55
CA GLY A 400 4.58 -3.91 29.97
C GLY A 400 5.27 -5.15 30.54
N GLN A 401 5.39 -6.24 29.75
CA GLN A 401 6.16 -7.43 30.12
C GLN A 401 7.68 -7.21 30.08
N ALA A 402 8.15 -6.18 29.37
CA ALA A 402 9.55 -5.78 29.30
C ALA A 402 9.97 -4.72 30.35
N GLY A 403 9.04 -4.27 31.21
CA GLY A 403 9.36 -3.34 32.31
C GLY A 403 9.72 -1.91 31.88
N LEU A 404 9.38 -1.49 30.66
CA LEU A 404 9.69 -0.16 30.16
C LEU A 404 8.48 0.77 30.30
N THR A 405 8.55 1.74 31.19
CA THR A 405 7.57 2.83 31.31
C THR A 405 7.94 3.98 30.37
N LEU A 406 6.92 4.55 29.70
CA LEU A 406 7.07 5.76 28.88
C LEU A 406 7.26 6.97 29.80
N GLY A 407 8.51 7.34 30.07
CA GLY A 407 8.84 8.54 30.83
C GLY A 407 10.34 8.83 30.80
N THR A 408 10.69 9.99 30.23
CA THR A 408 12.02 10.63 30.24
C THR A 408 13.14 9.94 29.42
N MET A 409 13.35 10.43 28.19
CA MET A 409 14.61 10.27 27.45
C MET A 409 15.49 11.51 27.70
N PRO A 410 16.73 11.37 28.20
CA PRO A 410 17.70 12.46 28.21
C PRO A 410 18.48 12.53 26.86
N PRO A 411 19.12 13.67 26.54
CA PRO A 411 19.76 13.89 25.24
C PRO A 411 21.08 13.12 25.14
N LEU A 412 21.32 12.49 23.99
CA LEU A 412 22.56 11.81 23.62
C LEU A 412 23.51 12.75 22.86
N LEU A 413 24.63 13.10 23.51
CA LEU A 413 25.96 13.43 22.95
C LEU A 413 26.95 12.94 24.03
N HIS A 414 28.13 12.36 23.81
CA HIS A 414 29.04 12.23 22.68
C HIS A 414 29.90 10.96 22.89
N GLY A 415 30.50 10.42 21.83
CA GLY A 415 31.09 9.09 21.79
C GLY A 415 32.45 8.88 22.49
N THR A 416 32.94 7.64 22.37
CA THR A 416 34.36 7.31 22.17
C THR A 416 34.49 5.85 21.74
N ALA A 417 35.37 5.62 20.77
CA ALA A 417 35.79 4.31 20.31
C ALA A 417 36.62 3.58 21.38
N LEU A 418 36.60 2.24 21.41
CA LEU A 418 37.81 1.46 21.69
C LEU A 418 37.72 -0.02 21.26
N LYS A 419 38.74 -0.41 20.50
CA LYS A 419 39.49 -1.68 20.48
C LYS A 419 38.78 -3.03 20.25
N ARG A 420 39.10 -3.56 19.06
CA ARG A 420 39.35 -4.99 18.78
C ARG A 420 40.22 -5.62 19.87
N ARG A 421 39.84 -6.83 20.31
CA ARG A 421 40.79 -7.85 20.81
C ARG A 421 40.54 -9.15 20.06
N ARG A 422 41.61 -9.61 19.44
CA ARG A 422 41.82 -10.91 18.79
C ARG A 422 42.57 -11.73 19.83
N GLU A 423 42.10 -12.94 20.13
CA GLU A 423 42.90 -13.97 20.78
C GLU A 423 42.41 -15.33 20.26
N GLU A 424 43.36 -16.07 19.69
CA GLU A 424 43.29 -17.43 19.17
C GLU A 424 43.67 -18.41 20.29
N SER A 425 43.07 -19.61 20.32
CA SER A 425 43.71 -20.92 20.60
C SER A 425 42.60 -21.99 20.56
N VAL A 426 42.60 -22.91 19.58
CA VAL A 426 43.36 -24.17 19.50
C VAL A 426 42.97 -25.15 20.63
N GLY A 427 42.35 -26.25 20.21
CA GLY A 427 42.05 -27.41 21.04
C GLY A 427 41.31 -28.47 20.22
N ASP A 428 42.09 -29.27 19.48
CA ASP A 428 41.64 -30.54 18.88
C ASP A 428 41.25 -31.54 19.98
N ALA A 429 40.19 -32.31 19.73
CA ALA A 429 40.08 -33.71 20.17
C ALA A 429 38.93 -34.41 19.43
N ASP A 430 39.31 -35.44 18.67
CA ASP A 430 38.47 -36.50 18.14
C ASP A 430 37.64 -37.19 19.23
N SER A 431 36.40 -37.56 18.88
CA SER A 431 35.88 -38.89 19.20
C SER A 431 34.60 -39.16 18.41
N ASP A 432 34.64 -40.25 17.66
CA ASP A 432 33.54 -40.96 17.03
C ASP A 432 32.34 -41.16 17.97
N GLU A 433 31.12 -41.04 17.44
CA GLU A 433 30.05 -41.96 17.80
C GLU A 433 28.95 -41.99 16.72
N GLU A 434 28.83 -43.17 16.11
CA GLU A 434 27.73 -43.60 15.26
C GLU A 434 26.39 -43.58 16.03
N GLY A 435 25.34 -43.04 15.41
CA GLY A 435 24.03 -42.96 16.06
C GLY A 435 22.86 -42.80 15.09
N ASN A 436 22.45 -43.93 14.50
CA ASN A 436 21.14 -44.22 13.89
C ASN A 436 20.03 -43.15 14.01
N LEU A 437 19.54 -42.65 12.86
CA LEU A 437 18.17 -42.12 12.75
C LEU A 437 17.45 -42.62 11.50
N PRO A 438 16.13 -42.92 11.60
CA PRO A 438 15.43 -43.77 10.64
C PRO A 438 14.84 -43.01 9.45
N HIS A 439 14.86 -43.69 8.31
CA HIS A 439 14.12 -43.37 7.10
C HIS A 439 12.63 -43.10 7.35
N SER A 440 12.17 -41.89 7.06
CA SER A 440 10.74 -41.62 6.83
C SER A 440 10.41 -41.73 5.34
N ARG A 441 9.50 -42.67 5.08
CA ARG A 441 9.12 -43.21 3.78
C ARG A 441 7.88 -42.46 3.28
N TRP A 442 8.05 -41.52 2.37
CA TRP A 442 6.92 -40.92 1.65
C TRP A 442 6.44 -41.89 0.57
N LYS A 443 5.36 -42.62 0.85
CA LYS A 443 4.62 -43.39 -0.15
C LYS A 443 3.95 -42.42 -1.12
N ARG A 444 4.37 -42.44 -2.39
CA ARG A 444 3.58 -41.91 -3.50
C ARG A 444 2.35 -42.79 -3.71
N THR A 445 1.17 -42.18 -3.73
CA THR A 445 -0.03 -42.76 -4.33
C THR A 445 0.14 -42.70 -5.84
N ARG A 446 0.05 -43.85 -6.52
CA ARG A 446 -0.17 -43.90 -7.98
C ARG A 446 -1.63 -43.49 -8.23
N VAL A 447 -1.81 -42.48 -9.06
CA VAL A 447 -2.99 -42.33 -9.93
C VAL A 447 -2.44 -42.38 -11.35
#